data_AF-A0A959T5H2-F1
#
_entry.id   AF-A0A959T5H2-F1
#
_cell.length_a   1.000
_cell.length_b   1.000
_cell.length_c   1.000
_cell.angle_alpha   90.00
_cell.angle_beta   90.00
_cell.angle_gamma   90.00
#
_symmetry.space_group_name_H-M   'P 1'
#
loop_
_entity.id
_entity.type
_entity.pdbx_description
1 polymer ?
#
loop_
_entity_poly.entity_id
_entity_poly.type
_entity_poly.pdbx_seq_one_letter_code
_entity_poly.pdbx_strand_id
1 'polypeptide(L)'
;MTAEQVVEKYLEACGGSPTIAGIRDLHMRMTATMQGIPVTVDQYFSVPGKRLTVMRANGQELQREVLADGRAQRTSPTGTEDIIEMELEDMVFEAHPFPE
;
A
#
# COMPACT_ATOMS: atom_id res chain seq x y z
N MET A 1 25.60 -15.54 16.24
CA MET A 1 24.24 -15.51 15.67
C MET A 1 23.54 -14.29 16.22
N THR A 2 23.39 -13.25 15.40
CA THR A 2 22.68 -12.01 15.73
C THR A 2 21.24 -12.07 15.19
N ALA A 3 20.37 -11.15 15.62
CA ALA A 3 19.00 -11.06 15.09
C ALA A 3 18.99 -10.84 13.57
N GLU A 4 19.90 -10.01 13.07
CA GLU A 4 20.12 -9.77 11.64
C GLU A 4 20.46 -11.06 10.88
N GLN A 5 21.39 -11.87 11.40
CA GLN A 5 21.76 -13.16 10.80
C GLN A 5 20.62 -14.19 10.79
N VAL A 6 19.67 -14.09 11.72
CA VAL A 6 18.47 -14.95 11.72
C VAL A 6 17.51 -14.53 10.62
N VAL A 7 17.27 -13.22 10.46
CA VAL A 7 16.42 -12.68 9.40
C VAL A 7 17.02 -12.99 8.02
N GLU A 8 18.31 -12.77 7.84
CA GLU A 8 18.99 -13.02 6.56
C GLU A 8 18.86 -14.49 6.12
N LYS A 9 19.17 -15.43 7.01
CA LYS A 9 19.03 -16.87 6.73
C LYS A 9 17.59 -17.29 6.44
N TYR A 10 16.62 -16.64 7.09
CA TYR A 10 15.20 -16.90 6.83
C TYR A 10 14.79 -16.42 5.43
N LEU A 11 15.21 -15.20 5.05
CA LEU A 11 14.96 -14.67 3.71
C LEU A 11 15.61 -15.54 2.63
N GLU A 12 16.87 -15.97 2.83
CA GLU A 12 17.55 -16.92 1.94
C GLU A 12 16.77 -18.23 1.79
N ALA A 13 16.28 -18.80 2.89
CA ALA A 13 15.48 -20.03 2.87
C ALA A 13 14.15 -19.87 2.11
N CYS A 14 13.59 -18.66 2.06
CA CYS A 14 12.42 -18.31 1.26
C CYS A 14 12.74 -17.99 -0.22
N GLY A 15 14.00 -18.17 -0.66
CA GLY A 15 14.46 -17.92 -2.03
C GLY A 15 15.15 -16.56 -2.23
N GLY A 16 15.33 -15.80 -1.14
CA GLY A 16 16.15 -14.58 -1.12
C GLY A 16 15.56 -13.40 -1.89
N SER A 17 16.41 -12.39 -2.11
CA SER A 17 16.07 -11.17 -2.84
C SER A 17 15.41 -11.40 -4.22
N PRO A 18 15.83 -12.40 -5.05
CA PRO A 18 15.20 -12.64 -6.35
C PRO A 18 13.71 -13.02 -6.26
N THR A 19 13.32 -13.80 -5.25
CA THR A 19 11.90 -14.17 -5.04
C THR A 19 11.09 -12.96 -4.63
N ILE A 20 11.63 -12.12 -3.75
CA ILE A 20 10.97 -10.90 -3.26
C ILE A 20 10.78 -9.89 -4.40
N ALA A 21 11.81 -9.70 -5.24
CA ALA A 21 11.72 -8.86 -6.44
C ALA A 21 10.71 -9.38 -7.47
N GLY A 22 10.32 -10.65 -7.40
CA GLY A 22 9.31 -11.26 -8.24
C GLY A 22 7.86 -10.97 -7.83
N ILE A 23 7.62 -10.40 -6.64
CA ILE A 23 6.27 -10.14 -6.13
C ILE A 23 5.59 -9.06 -6.98
N ARG A 24 4.44 -9.41 -7.57
CA ARG A 24 3.67 -8.52 -8.45
C ARG A 24 2.45 -7.92 -7.78
N ASP A 25 1.93 -8.57 -6.74
CA ASP A 25 0.80 -8.10 -5.98
C ASP A 25 1.10 -8.14 -4.47
N LEU A 26 0.55 -7.17 -3.75
CA LEU A 26 0.65 -7.11 -2.31
C LEU A 26 -0.66 -6.57 -1.75
N HIS A 27 -1.24 -7.29 -0.78
CA HIS A 27 -2.35 -6.78 0.02
C HIS A 27 -1.89 -6.62 1.46
N MET A 28 -1.95 -5.40 1.97
CA MET A 28 -1.72 -5.09 3.37
C MET A 28 -3.03 -4.66 4.02
N ARG A 29 -3.36 -5.28 5.14
CA ARG A 29 -4.46 -4.86 6.01
C ARG A 29 -3.89 -4.34 7.31
N MET A 30 -4.08 -3.05 7.56
CA MET A 30 -3.67 -2.38 8.78
C MET A 30 -4.89 -2.10 9.64
N THR A 31 -4.75 -2.27 10.95
CA THR A 31 -5.78 -1.93 11.93
C THR A 31 -5.18 -1.00 12.97
N ALA A 32 -5.83 0.11 13.24
CA ALA A 32 -5.41 1.11 14.22
C ALA A 32 -6.62 1.62 15.02
N THR A 33 -6.34 2.35 16.09
CA THR A 33 -7.38 3.05 16.86
C THR A 33 -7.06 4.54 16.84
N MET A 34 -7.94 5.34 16.25
CA MET A 34 -7.81 6.80 16.18
C MET A 34 -8.90 7.45 17.04
N GLN A 35 -8.52 8.19 18.08
CA GLN A 35 -9.48 8.82 19.01
C GLN A 35 -10.51 7.83 19.61
N GLY A 36 -10.09 6.59 19.86
CA GLY A 36 -10.98 5.53 20.36
C GLY A 36 -11.84 4.84 19.29
N ILE A 37 -11.76 5.29 18.03
CA ILE A 37 -12.48 4.70 16.90
C ILE A 37 -11.56 3.69 16.19
N PRO A 38 -12.00 2.43 16.00
CA PRO A 38 -11.25 1.47 15.19
C PRO A 38 -11.27 1.89 13.73
N VAL A 39 -10.08 1.94 13.16
CA VAL A 39 -9.82 2.26 11.75
C VAL A 39 -9.14 1.06 11.10
N THR A 40 -9.61 0.70 9.91
CA THR A 40 -8.96 -0.30 9.06
C THR A 40 -8.50 0.36 7.77
N VAL A 41 -7.26 0.11 7.37
CA VAL A 41 -6.72 0.55 6.09
C VAL A 41 -6.33 -0.69 5.30
N ASP A 42 -7.01 -0.93 4.18
CA ASP A 42 -6.59 -1.93 3.20
C ASP A 42 -5.79 -1.22 2.10
N GLN A 43 -4.58 -1.69 1.83
CA GLN A 43 -3.76 -1.26 0.71
C GLN A 43 -3.50 -2.43 -0.23
N TYR A 44 -3.77 -2.22 -1.50
CA TYR A 44 -3.49 -3.15 -2.57
C TYR A 44 -2.49 -2.52 -3.52
N PHE A 45 -1.45 -3.27 -3.85
CA PHE A 45 -0.45 -2.90 -4.83
C PHE A 45 -0.48 -3.94 -5.94
N SER A 46 -0.40 -3.49 -7.18
CA SER A 46 -0.19 -4.33 -8.35
C SER A 46 0.85 -3.66 -9.22
N VAL A 47 1.99 -4.31 -9.36
CA VAL A 47 3.11 -3.83 -10.17
C VAL A 47 2.82 -4.10 -11.66
N PRO A 48 3.07 -3.14 -12.56
CA PRO A 48 3.57 -1.78 -12.29
C PRO A 48 2.44 -0.78 -11.99
N GLY A 49 2.67 0.09 -10.99
CA GLY A 49 2.01 1.39 -10.88
C GLY A 49 0.51 1.40 -10.58
N LYS A 50 -0.08 0.31 -10.11
CA LYS A 50 -1.47 0.30 -9.64
C LYS A 50 -1.52 0.19 -8.13
N ARG A 51 -2.29 1.08 -7.51
CA ARG A 51 -2.49 1.11 -6.06
C ARG A 51 -3.93 1.43 -5.71
N LEU A 52 -4.46 0.75 -4.70
CA LEU A 52 -5.74 1.06 -4.09
C LEU A 52 -5.56 1.16 -2.58
N THR A 53 -5.94 2.28 -2.00
CA THR A 53 -6.02 2.46 -0.55
C THR A 53 -7.47 2.66 -0.16
N VAL A 54 -7.96 1.89 0.82
CA VAL A 54 -9.31 2.05 1.37
C VAL A 54 -9.24 2.18 2.88
N MET A 55 -9.66 3.34 3.39
CA MET A 55 -9.77 3.62 4.80
C MET A 55 -11.22 3.47 5.26
N ARG A 56 -11.42 2.69 6.32
CA ARG A 56 -12.73 2.54 6.96
C ARG A 56 -12.63 2.87 8.45
N ALA A 57 -13.66 3.52 8.98
CA ALA A 57 -13.84 3.72 10.41
C ALA A 57 -15.20 3.19 10.82
N ASN A 58 -15.26 2.40 11.90
CA ASN A 58 -16.50 1.72 12.33
C ASN A 58 -17.20 0.95 11.20
N GLY A 59 -16.43 0.40 10.25
CA GLY A 59 -16.93 -0.34 9.09
C GLY A 59 -17.44 0.52 7.93
N GLN A 60 -17.50 1.85 8.05
CA GLN A 60 -17.87 2.75 6.96
C GLN A 60 -16.63 3.22 6.20
N GLU A 61 -16.68 3.21 4.87
CA GLU A 61 -15.62 3.75 4.02
C GLU A 61 -15.59 5.28 4.12
N LEU A 62 -14.46 5.81 4.60
CA LEU A 62 -14.24 7.25 4.75
C LEU A 62 -13.48 7.83 3.56
N GLN A 63 -12.57 7.04 3.00
CA GLN A 63 -11.70 7.49 1.93
C GLN A 63 -11.25 6.29 1.10
N ARG A 64 -11.25 6.48 -0.21
CA ARG A 64 -10.70 5.57 -1.20
C ARG A 64 -9.79 6.34 -2.12
N GLU A 65 -8.59 5.84 -2.33
CA GLU A 65 -7.66 6.36 -3.32
C GLU A 65 -7.32 5.27 -4.30
N VAL A 66 -7.42 5.58 -5.59
CA VAL A 66 -7.11 4.66 -6.68
C VAL A 66 -6.07 5.33 -7.56
N LEU A 67 -4.93 4.67 -7.76
CA LEU A 67 -3.94 4.99 -8.79
C LEU A 67 -4.00 3.89 -9.84
N ALA A 68 -4.23 4.27 -11.09
CA ALA A 68 -4.14 3.38 -12.24
C ALA A 68 -3.74 4.15 -13.49
N ASP A 69 -2.86 3.55 -14.29
CA ASP A 69 -2.48 4.06 -15.62
C ASP A 69 -2.02 5.53 -15.59
N GLY A 70 -1.27 5.92 -14.56
CA GLY A 70 -0.72 7.27 -14.38
C GLY A 70 -1.74 8.32 -13.94
N ARG A 71 -2.92 7.92 -13.48
CA ARG A 71 -3.95 8.82 -12.95
C ARG A 71 -4.37 8.35 -11.58
N ALA A 72 -4.60 9.30 -10.67
CA ALA A 72 -5.11 9.00 -9.34
C ALA A 72 -6.39 9.76 -9.02
N GLN A 73 -7.24 9.15 -8.22
CA GLN A 73 -8.51 9.70 -7.80
C GLN A 73 -8.77 9.39 -6.34
N ARG A 74 -9.28 10.37 -5.60
CA ARG A 74 -9.74 10.22 -4.21
C ARG A 74 -11.26 10.35 -4.15
N THR A 75 -11.89 9.40 -3.51
CA THR A 75 -13.32 9.42 -3.19
C THR A 75 -13.51 9.45 -1.68
N SER A 76 -14.36 10.35 -1.22
CA SER A 76 -14.79 10.47 0.18
C SER A 76 -16.31 10.71 0.24
N PRO A 77 -16.94 10.69 1.42
CA PRO A 77 -18.35 11.06 1.56
C PRO A 77 -18.70 12.46 1.05
N THR A 78 -17.72 13.38 0.93
CA THR A 78 -17.95 14.74 0.45
C THR A 78 -17.85 14.88 -1.06
N GLY A 79 -17.30 13.89 -1.77
CA GLY A 79 -17.19 13.92 -3.21
C GLY A 79 -16.02 13.10 -3.76
N THR A 80 -15.71 13.33 -5.02
CA THR A 80 -14.59 12.68 -5.70
C THR A 80 -13.74 13.75 -6.38
N GLU A 81 -12.44 13.67 -6.21
CA GLU A 81 -11.45 14.59 -6.76
C GLU A 81 -10.33 13.82 -7.46
N ASP A 82 -9.83 14.39 -8.56
CA ASP A 82 -8.64 13.88 -9.23
C ASP A 82 -7.39 14.38 -8.49
N ILE A 83 -6.44 13.49 -8.26
CA ILE A 83 -5.14 13.81 -7.67
C ILE A 83 -4.17 14.14 -8.81
N ILE A 84 -3.48 15.27 -8.69
CA ILE A 84 -2.67 15.86 -9.76
C ILE A 84 -1.25 16.22 -9.30
N GLU A 85 -0.38 16.48 -10.28
CA GLU A 85 0.97 17.05 -10.08
C GLU A 85 1.80 16.32 -9.02
N MET A 86 2.31 17.05 -8.02
CA MET A 86 3.23 16.57 -7.00
C MET A 86 2.66 15.41 -6.17
N GLU A 87 1.38 15.47 -5.81
CA GLU A 87 0.75 14.39 -5.04
C GLU A 87 0.60 13.10 -5.87
N LEU A 88 0.36 13.25 -7.19
CA LEU A 88 0.32 12.10 -8.09
C LEU A 88 1.70 11.46 -8.24
N GLU A 89 2.76 12.25 -8.33
CA GLU A 89 4.14 11.76 -8.41
C GLU A 89 4.52 10.95 -7.16
N ASP A 90 4.20 11.47 -5.97
CA ASP A 90 4.40 10.77 -4.70
C ASP A 90 3.64 9.42 -4.67
N MET A 91 2.38 9.42 -5.11
CA MET A 91 1.58 8.20 -5.17
C MET A 91 2.17 7.15 -6.12
N VAL A 92 2.69 7.58 -7.28
CA VAL A 92 3.34 6.69 -8.25
C VAL A 92 4.63 6.11 -7.67
N PHE A 93 5.44 6.94 -7.00
CA PHE A 93 6.66 6.48 -6.34
C PHE A 93 6.35 5.43 -5.25
N GLU A 94 5.34 5.68 -4.42
CA GLU A 94 4.90 4.77 -3.37
C GLU A 94 4.16 3.52 -3.88
N ALA A 95 3.77 3.46 -5.16
CA ALA A 95 3.09 2.30 -5.72
C ALA A 95 4.03 1.10 -5.95
N HIS A 96 5.33 1.26 -5.66
CA HIS A 96 6.33 0.21 -5.69
C HIS A 96 6.62 -0.31 -4.27
N PRO A 97 6.03 -1.44 -3.86
CA PRO A 97 6.16 -1.91 -2.47
C PRO A 97 7.53 -2.51 -2.12
N PHE A 98 8.37 -2.79 -3.13
CA PHE A 98 9.72 -3.32 -2.94
C PHE A 98 10.72 -2.45 -3.74
N PRO A 99 11.92 -2.19 -3.20
CA PRO A 99 12.99 -1.54 -3.96
C PRO A 99 13.43 -2.41 -5.15
N GLU A 100 13.78 -1.78 -6.27
CA GLU A 100 14.37 -2.43 -7.46
C GLU A 100 15.83 -2.89 -7.22
#